data_AF-V6TX20-F1
#
_entry.id   AF-V6TX20-F1
#
_cell.length_a   1.000
_cell.length_b   1.000
_cell.length_c   1.000
_cell.angle_alpha   90.00
_cell.angle_beta   90.00
_cell.angle_gamma   90.00
#
_symmetry.space_group_name_H-M   'P 1'
#
loop_
_entity.id
_entity.type
_entity.pdbx_description
1 polymer ?
#
loop_
_entity_poly.entity_id
_entity_poly.type
_entity_poly.pdbx_seq_one_letter_code
_entity_poly.pdbx_strand_id
1 'polypeptide(L)'
;HCYEAVFRLGGANYKCPVCRRLVLFGPDRALYEERLEELRGSLAPPPEYRGVFVDCACHECGGAFVARRHYLYRCPGCGSHNATERGLFGGTAADARRAITLQARSGAFTRTGRPGPPPAGLQAE
;
A
#
# COMPACT_ATOMS: atom_id res chain seq x y z
N HIS A 1 14.16 -10.92 23.21
CA HIS A 1 14.81 -12.01 22.47
C HIS A 1 13.89 -13.15 21.99
N CYS A 2 12.63 -13.31 22.48
CA CYS A 2 11.73 -14.35 21.95
C CYS A 2 11.02 -13.99 20.63
N TYR A 3 10.78 -12.70 20.36
CA TYR A 3 10.08 -12.27 19.14
C TYR A 3 10.92 -12.37 17.86
N GLU A 4 12.25 -12.22 17.95
CA GLU A 4 13.15 -12.35 16.80
C GLU A 4 13.13 -13.76 16.21
N ALA A 5 12.98 -14.78 17.06
CA ALA A 5 12.88 -16.18 16.65
C ALA A 5 11.60 -16.44 15.83
N VAL A 6 10.46 -15.84 16.18
CA VAL A 6 9.19 -15.99 15.44
C VAL A 6 9.31 -15.42 14.02
N PHE A 7 9.99 -14.28 13.87
CA PHE A 7 10.17 -13.64 12.57
C PHE A 7 11.28 -14.28 11.71
N ARG A 8 12.34 -14.81 12.32
CA ARG A 8 13.46 -15.45 11.61
C ARG A 8 13.24 -16.93 11.30
N LEU A 9 12.52 -17.68 12.15
CA LEU A 9 12.37 -19.15 12.03
C LEU A 9 11.00 -19.57 11.48
N GLY A 10 9.98 -18.72 11.54
CA GLY A 10 8.58 -19.08 11.23
C GLY A 10 8.09 -18.84 9.80
N GLY A 11 8.97 -18.50 8.84
CA GLY A 11 8.57 -18.28 7.44
C GLY A 11 8.44 -16.82 6.99
N ALA A 12 9.33 -15.94 7.47
CA ALA A 12 9.51 -14.58 6.92
C ALA A 12 8.24 -13.69 6.90
N ASN A 13 7.36 -13.82 7.90
CA ASN A 13 6.20 -12.94 8.01
C ASN A 13 6.59 -11.60 8.66
N TYR A 14 7.05 -10.65 7.86
CA TYR A 14 7.49 -9.33 8.33
C TYR A 14 6.35 -8.39 8.78
N LYS A 15 5.12 -8.91 8.96
CA LYS A 15 3.95 -8.13 9.37
C LYS A 15 3.56 -8.44 10.81
N CYS A 16 3.29 -7.40 11.59
CA CYS A 16 2.76 -7.53 12.94
C CYS A 16 1.41 -8.25 12.90
N PRO A 17 1.19 -9.31 13.70
CA PRO A 17 -0.09 -10.04 13.69
C PRO A 17 -1.25 -9.21 14.23
N VAL A 18 -0.97 -8.17 15.02
CA VAL A 18 -1.98 -7.30 15.63
C VAL A 18 -2.39 -6.17 14.67
N CYS A 19 -1.44 -5.31 14.29
CA CYS A 19 -1.73 -4.10 13.51
C CYS A 19 -1.39 -4.22 12.02
N ARG A 20 -0.83 -5.36 11.59
CA ARG A 20 -0.45 -5.67 10.20
C ARG A 20 0.64 -4.77 9.59
N ARG A 21 1.18 -3.81 10.34
CA ARG A 21 2.36 -3.01 9.95
C ARG A 21 3.61 -3.85 9.82
N LEU A 22 4.55 -3.39 9.01
CA LEU A 22 5.87 -4.01 8.93
C LEU A 22 6.61 -3.87 10.26
N VAL A 23 7.21 -4.98 10.70
CA VAL A 23 8.10 -5.02 11.88
C VAL A 23 9.57 -4.79 11.49
N LEU A 24 9.83 -4.49 10.22
CA LEU A 24 11.14 -4.12 9.72
C LEU A 24 11.37 -2.62 9.89
N PHE A 25 12.62 -2.26 10.18
CA PHE A 25 13.05 -0.89 10.40
C PHE A 25 14.30 -0.57 9.59
N GLY A 26 14.55 0.73 9.36
CA GLY A 26 15.78 1.21 8.76
C GLY A 26 16.14 0.53 7.42
N PRO A 27 17.40 0.10 7.24
CA PRO A 27 17.88 -0.52 6.01
C PRO A 27 17.11 -1.79 5.61
N ASP A 28 16.74 -2.64 6.58
CA ASP A 28 16.04 -3.90 6.29
C ASP A 28 14.64 -3.64 5.70
N ARG A 29 13.96 -2.60 6.20
CA ARG A 29 12.68 -2.17 5.64
C ARG A 29 12.84 -1.65 4.21
N ALA A 30 13.88 -0.86 3.95
CA ALA A 30 14.14 -0.31 2.62
C ALA A 30 14.42 -1.43 1.61
N LEU A 31 15.30 -2.37 1.94
CA LEU A 31 15.61 -3.53 1.09
C LEU A 31 14.38 -4.40 0.83
N TYR A 32 13.55 -4.61 1.85
CA TYR A 32 12.32 -5.38 1.70
C TYR A 32 11.32 -4.69 0.75
N GLU A 33 11.10 -3.38 0.90
CA GLU A 33 10.22 -2.60 0.03
C GLU A 33 10.75 -2.50 -1.42
N GLU A 34 12.07 -2.39 -1.60
CA GLU A 34 12.72 -2.41 -2.92
C GLU A 34 12.50 -3.75 -3.63
N ARG A 35 12.75 -4.88 -2.95
CA ARG A 35 12.46 -6.21 -3.49
C ARG A 35 10.98 -6.40 -3.86
N LEU A 36 10.08 -5.79 -3.08
CA LEU A 36 8.66 -5.81 -3.39
C LEU A 36 8.31 -4.98 -4.64
N GLU A 37 8.95 -3.84 -4.86
CA GLU A 37 8.79 -3.08 -6.11
C GLU A 37 9.31 -3.87 -7.31
N GLU A 38 10.50 -4.47 -7.21
CA GLU A 38 11.07 -5.33 -8.26
C GLU A 38 10.13 -6.49 -8.59
N LEU A 39 9.64 -7.19 -7.55
CA LEU A 39 8.68 -8.28 -7.71
C LEU A 39 7.41 -7.78 -8.39
N ARG A 40 6.88 -6.63 -7.98
CA ARG A 40 5.68 -6.02 -8.59
C ARG A 40 5.88 -5.78 -10.08
N GLY A 41 7.03 -5.27 -10.49
CA GLY A 41 7.36 -5.02 -11.89
C GLY A 41 7.53 -6.30 -12.71
N SER A 42 8.02 -7.38 -12.08
CA SER A 42 8.21 -8.68 -12.73
C SER A 42 6.92 -9.50 -12.91
N LEU A 43 5.92 -9.27 -12.07
CA LEU A 43 4.67 -10.03 -12.09
C LEU A 43 3.73 -9.50 -13.17
N ALA A 44 3.46 -10.31 -14.19
CA ALA A 44 2.39 -10.05 -15.15
C ALA A 44 1.02 -10.38 -14.53
N PRO A 45 0.08 -9.43 -14.41
CA PRO A 45 -1.27 -9.72 -13.96
C PRO A 45 -1.98 -10.66 -14.94
N PRO A 46 -2.85 -11.54 -14.42
CA PRO A 46 -3.55 -12.48 -15.27
C PRO A 46 -4.64 -11.73 -16.08
N PRO A 47 -5.09 -12.27 -17.24
CA PRO A 47 -6.01 -11.57 -18.14
C PRO A 47 -7.30 -11.10 -17.45
N GLU A 48 -7.78 -11.83 -16.45
CA GLU A 48 -9.00 -11.56 -15.70
C GLU A 48 -8.89 -10.28 -14.85
N TYR A 49 -7.67 -9.80 -14.57
CA TYR A 49 -7.47 -8.55 -13.83
C TYR A 49 -7.54 -7.32 -14.74
N ARG A 50 -7.53 -7.51 -16.08
CA ARG A 50 -7.54 -6.40 -17.03
C ARG A 50 -8.84 -5.63 -16.92
N GLY A 51 -8.72 -4.31 -16.72
CA GLY A 51 -9.88 -3.43 -16.57
C GLY A 51 -10.61 -3.55 -15.23
N VAL A 52 -10.12 -4.40 -14.32
CA VAL A 52 -10.65 -4.52 -12.96
C VAL A 52 -9.96 -3.52 -12.04
N PHE A 53 -10.77 -2.79 -11.28
CA PHE A 53 -10.32 -1.81 -10.32
C PHE A 53 -10.81 -2.20 -8.93
N VAL A 54 -10.00 -1.90 -7.93
CA VAL A 54 -10.23 -2.32 -6.55
C VAL A 54 -9.96 -1.17 -5.59
N ASP A 55 -10.67 -1.19 -4.47
CA ASP A 55 -10.36 -0.37 -3.31
C ASP A 55 -9.31 -1.05 -2.46
N CYS A 56 -8.27 -0.30 -2.11
CA CYS A 56 -7.15 -0.76 -1.31
C CYS A 56 -7.03 0.04 -0.01
N ALA A 57 -6.44 -0.58 1.01
CA ALA A 57 -6.00 0.10 2.22
C ALA A 57 -4.54 -0.20 2.53
N CYS A 58 -3.79 0.82 2.93
CA CYS A 58 -2.41 0.69 3.36
C CYS A 58 -2.34 0.43 4.87
N HIS A 59 -1.62 -0.63 5.27
CA HIS A 59 -1.43 -0.95 6.68
C HIS A 59 -0.42 -0.02 7.38
N GLU A 60 0.46 0.64 6.62
CA GLU A 60 1.43 1.58 7.19
C GLU A 60 0.78 2.91 7.57
N CYS A 61 0.20 3.62 6.60
CA CYS A 61 -0.38 4.95 6.82
C CYS A 61 -1.89 4.94 7.11
N GLY A 62 -2.58 3.81 6.96
CA GLY A 62 -4.03 3.72 7.10
C GLY A 62 -4.82 4.31 5.91
N GLY A 63 -4.14 4.89 4.92
CA GLY A 63 -4.77 5.53 3.77
C GLY A 63 -5.50 4.54 2.86
N ALA A 64 -6.67 4.95 2.36
CA ALA A 64 -7.41 4.25 1.32
C ALA A 64 -7.05 4.80 -0.06
N PHE A 65 -7.08 3.95 -1.08
CA PHE A 65 -6.80 4.34 -2.46
C PHE A 65 -7.37 3.33 -3.46
N VAL A 66 -7.64 3.78 -4.67
CA VAL A 66 -8.07 2.93 -5.80
C VAL A 66 -6.85 2.47 -6.57
N ALA A 67 -6.85 1.21 -7.01
CA ALA A 67 -5.80 0.66 -7.86
C ALA A 67 -6.37 -0.20 -8.98
N ARG A 68 -5.58 -0.40 -10.04
CA ARG A 68 -5.79 -1.53 -10.96
C ARG A 68 -5.50 -2.81 -10.19
N ARG A 69 -6.34 -3.84 -10.37
CA ARG A 69 -6.16 -5.11 -9.67
C ARG A 69 -4.78 -5.69 -9.98
N HIS A 70 -4.07 -6.11 -8.94
CA HIS A 70 -2.70 -6.60 -9.02
C HIS A 70 -2.43 -7.58 -7.88
N TYR A 71 -1.37 -8.38 -7.98
CA TYR A 71 -0.94 -9.24 -6.88
C TYR A 71 -0.33 -8.47 -5.70
N LEU A 72 0.16 -7.26 -5.98
CA LEU A 72 0.88 -6.42 -5.04
C LEU A 72 0.56 -4.95 -5.30
N TYR A 73 0.21 -4.22 -4.24
CA TYR A 73 -0.24 -2.84 -4.31
C TYR A 73 0.78 -1.90 -3.67
N ARG A 74 1.09 -0.80 -4.34
CA ARG A 74 1.93 0.27 -3.81
C ARG A 74 1.06 1.43 -3.38
N CYS A 75 1.16 1.83 -2.12
CA CYS A 75 0.40 2.97 -1.60
C CYS A 75 0.91 4.27 -2.26
N PRO A 76 0.03 5.08 -2.89
CA PRO A 76 0.43 6.35 -3.49
C PRO A 76 0.79 7.41 -2.43
N GLY A 77 0.30 7.28 -1.20
CA GLY A 77 0.54 8.24 -0.12
C GLY A 77 1.89 8.06 0.58
N CYS A 78 2.23 6.83 1.01
CA CYS A 78 3.47 6.56 1.76
C CYS A 78 4.50 5.70 1.01
N GLY A 79 4.18 5.23 -0.20
CA GLY A 79 5.08 4.42 -1.02
C GLY A 79 5.23 2.96 -0.59
N SER A 80 4.67 2.54 0.55
CA SER A 80 4.76 1.17 1.02
C SER A 80 3.94 0.19 0.17
N HIS A 81 4.48 -1.02 -0.02
CA HIS A 81 3.80 -2.17 -0.61
C HIS A 81 2.95 -2.96 0.38
N ASN A 82 2.93 -2.57 1.66
CA ASN A 82 2.10 -3.20 2.68
C ASN A 82 0.65 -2.68 2.60
N ALA A 83 -0.01 -2.95 1.48
CA ALA A 83 -1.40 -2.63 1.23
C ALA A 83 -2.18 -3.88 0.81
N THR A 84 -3.50 -3.87 1.04
CA THR A 84 -4.40 -4.98 0.72
C THR A 84 -5.61 -4.50 -0.06
N GLU A 85 -6.13 -5.38 -0.92
CA GLU A 85 -7.45 -5.25 -1.54
C GLU A 85 -8.53 -5.36 -0.45
N ARG A 86 -9.53 -4.49 -0.50
CA ARG A 86 -10.73 -4.51 0.35
C ARG A 86 -11.98 -4.96 -0.41
N GLY A 87 -12.00 -4.76 -1.71
CA GLY A 87 -13.12 -5.13 -2.57
C GLY A 87 -13.01 -4.52 -3.95
N LEU A 88 -13.95 -4.88 -4.81
CA LEU A 88 -14.11 -4.26 -6.13
C LEU A 88 -14.50 -2.80 -5.98
N PHE A 89 -13.92 -1.95 -6.83
CA PHE A 89 -14.27 -0.54 -6.87
C PHE A 89 -15.71 -0.39 -7.37
N GLY A 90 -16.56 0.31 -6.61
CA GLY A 90 -18.00 0.43 -6.90
C GLY A 90 -18.37 1.41 -8.03
N GLY A 91 -17.43 2.24 -8.49
CA GLY A 91 -17.68 3.25 -9.54
C GLY A 91 -17.38 2.75 -10.95
N THR A 92 -17.51 3.65 -11.95
CA THR A 92 -17.18 3.28 -13.33
C THR A 92 -15.68 3.17 -13.54
N ALA A 93 -15.26 2.49 -14.61
CA ALA A 93 -13.85 2.43 -14.99
C ALA A 93 -13.24 3.83 -15.27
N ALA A 94 -14.05 4.80 -15.69
CA ALA A 94 -13.60 6.17 -15.88
C ALA A 94 -13.34 6.88 -14.54
N ASP A 95 -14.21 6.66 -13.55
CA ASP A 95 -14.01 7.16 -12.18
C ASP A 95 -12.74 6.58 -11.56
N ALA A 96 -12.53 5.28 -11.68
CA ALA A 96 -11.33 4.62 -11.15
C ALA A 96 -10.05 5.19 -11.76
N ARG A 97 -10.01 5.40 -13.09
CA ARG A 97 -8.87 6.02 -13.78
C ARG A 97 -8.62 7.46 -13.32
N ARG A 98 -9.69 8.24 -13.11
CA ARG A 98 -9.59 9.60 -12.55
C ARG A 98 -9.02 9.56 -11.13
N ALA A 99 -9.53 8.70 -10.26
CA ALA A 99 -9.04 8.53 -8.90
C ALA A 99 -7.55 8.17 -8.87
N ILE A 100 -7.12 7.18 -9.66
CA ILE A 100 -5.71 6.79 -9.79
C ILE A 100 -4.83 7.98 -10.23
N THR A 101 -5.30 8.76 -11.21
CA THR A 101 -4.57 9.93 -11.71
C THR A 101 -4.43 11.02 -10.64
N LEU A 102 -5.50 11.28 -9.88
CA LEU A 102 -5.49 12.26 -8.79
C LEU A 102 -4.56 11.81 -7.65
N GLN A 103 -4.64 10.55 -7.25
CA GLN A 103 -3.78 9.96 -6.22
C GLN A 103 -2.29 10.08 -6.57
N ALA A 104 -1.91 9.90 -7.84
CA ALA A 104 -0.53 10.06 -8.29
C ALA A 104 -0.03 11.51 -8.17
N ARG A 105 -0.93 12.50 -8.33
CA ARG A 105 -0.62 13.94 -8.16
C ARG A 105 -0.60 14.37 -6.70
N SER A 106 -1.42 13.74 -5.87
CA SER A 106 -1.48 13.96 -4.42
C SER A 106 -0.37 13.24 -3.64
N GLY A 107 0.50 12.48 -4.31
CA GLY A 107 1.65 11.79 -3.72
C GLY A 107 2.64 12.76 -3.09
N ALA A 108 2.31 13.24 -1.88
CA ALA A 108 3.17 14.00 -1.02
C ALA A 108 4.40 13.14 -0.66
N PHE A 109 5.46 13.32 -1.44
CA PHE A 109 6.79 12.84 -1.10
C PHE A 109 7.25 13.58 0.16
N THR A 110 7.04 13.01 1.34
CA THR A 110 7.85 13.36 2.51
C THR A 110 8.70 12.14 2.85
N ARG A 111 10.01 12.25 2.59
CA ARG A 111 11.07 11.34 3.07
C ARG A 111 11.12 11.22 4.61
N THR A 112 10.09 11.66 5.32
CA THR A 112 10.12 11.97 6.75
C THR A 112 8.89 11.47 7.50
N GLY A 113 8.22 10.39 7.08
CA GLY A 113 7.31 9.62 7.95
C GLY A 113 6.25 10.40 8.73
N ARG A 114 5.86 11.60 8.28
CA ARG A 114 4.85 12.44 8.92
C ARG A 114 3.57 12.40 8.08
N PRO A 115 2.40 12.28 8.72
CA PRO A 115 1.14 12.51 8.03
C PRO A 115 1.19 13.88 7.34
N GLY A 116 0.88 13.91 6.04
CA GLY A 116 0.59 15.18 5.38
C GLY A 116 -0.59 15.86 6.08
N PRO A 117 -0.68 17.20 6.00
CA PRO A 117 -1.78 17.91 6.64
C PRO A 117 -3.13 17.39 6.10
N PRO A 118 -4.17 17.30 6.95
CA PRO A 118 -5.50 16.94 6.49
C PRO A 118 -5.96 17.93 5.41
N PRO A 119 -6.80 17.48 4.45
CA PRO A 119 -7.39 18.38 3.46
C PRO A 119 -8.14 19.50 4.18
N ALA A 120 -7.87 20.75 3.78
CA ALA A 120 -8.58 21.91 4.27
C ALA A 120 -10.07 21.78 3.89
N GLY A 121 -10.94 21.46 4.86
CA GLY A 121 -12.37 21.38 4.57
C GLY A 121 -13.28 20.64 5.56
N LEU A 122 -12.80 20.17 6.71
CA LEU A 122 -13.69 19.66 7.76
C LEU A 122 -13.42 20.43 9.05
N GLN A 123 -14.07 21.59 9.16
CA GLN A 123 -14.36 22.18 10.47
C GLN A 123 -15.40 21.28 11.13
N ALA A 124 -15.05 20.72 12.28
CA ALA A 124 -16.00 20.08 13.17
C ALA A 124 -16.76 21.18 13.90
N GLU A 125 -18.10 21.13 13.80
CA GLU A 125 -19.01 21.74 14.77
C GLU A 125 -18.98 20.96 16.10
#